data_AF-A0A6M3KY16-F1
#
_entry.id   AF-A0A6M3KY16-F1
#
_cell.length_a   1.000
_cell.length_b   1.000
_cell.length_c   1.000
_cell.angle_alpha   90.00
_cell.angle_beta   90.00
_cell.angle_gamma   90.00
#
_symmetry.space_group_name_H-M   'P 1'
#
loop_
_entity.id
_entity.type
_entity.pdbx_description
1 polymer ?
#
loop_
_entity_poly.entity_id
_entity_poly.type
_entity_poly.pdbx_seq_one_letter_code
_entity_poly.pdbx_strand_id
1 'polypeptide(L)'
;MPGDLYDRQREIGVTNPGAVTVVGVGGIGSWVAIDLAMSGVENLYLFDPDVMEESNRNRLPFCQSSINRPKVEVVAEYIKAIRPEAIVVAVQQKLEGVLLQIQLSVSNLVIECTDSPKAQFTIYKACKEAGKRFIRAGYDGTHGTVSGSVSGWIKTDSEEENYAVNPSWVVPSQIFAALAVAKAMKYFNQEVSIDISEIGNPQIQRQRRLTARCAQPVTGRRR
;
A
#
# COMPACT_ATOMS: atom_id res chain seq x y z
N MET A 1 -5.67 4.54 -34.37
CA MET A 1 -6.15 4.28 -33.01
C MET A 1 -4.98 4.47 -32.07
N PRO A 2 -5.11 5.19 -30.94
CA PRO A 2 -4.12 5.06 -29.87
C PRO A 2 -3.99 3.58 -29.54
N GLY A 3 -2.76 3.06 -29.43
CA GLY A 3 -2.52 1.70 -28.97
C GLY A 3 -3.13 1.48 -27.58
N ASP A 4 -3.33 0.22 -27.19
CA ASP A 4 -3.83 -0.07 -25.86
C ASP A 4 -2.82 0.44 -24.83
N LEU A 5 -3.27 1.29 -23.91
CA LEU A 5 -2.44 2.01 -22.93
C LEU A 5 -1.53 1.07 -22.12
N TYR A 6 -1.92 -0.20 -22.01
CA TYR A 6 -1.31 -1.22 -21.18
C TYR A 6 -0.49 -2.26 -21.95
N ASP A 7 -0.19 -2.05 -23.24
CA ASP A 7 0.55 -3.01 -24.07
C ASP A 7 1.89 -3.43 -23.42
N ARG A 8 2.67 -2.44 -22.96
CA ARG A 8 4.00 -2.70 -22.34
C ARG A 8 3.92 -3.46 -21.02
N GLN A 9 2.84 -3.28 -20.25
CA GLN A 9 2.71 -4.00 -18.98
C GLN A 9 2.26 -5.45 -19.18
N ARG A 10 1.49 -5.74 -20.24
CA ARG A 10 1.07 -7.11 -20.56
C ARG A 10 2.27 -8.02 -20.86
N GLU A 11 3.30 -7.51 -21.52
CA GLU A 11 4.52 -8.26 -21.84
C GLU A 11 5.26 -8.79 -20.60
N ILE A 12 5.12 -8.11 -19.45
CA ILE A 12 5.76 -8.51 -18.20
C ILE A 12 4.81 -9.26 -17.27
N GLY A 13 3.62 -9.68 -17.72
CA GLY A 13 2.74 -10.59 -16.97
C GLY A 13 2.17 -9.99 -15.67
N VAL A 14 1.79 -8.70 -15.68
CA VAL A 14 0.98 -8.14 -14.58
C VAL A 14 -0.43 -8.70 -14.61
N THR A 15 -1.03 -8.87 -13.43
CA THR A 15 -2.43 -9.26 -13.24
C THR A 15 -3.22 -8.08 -12.69
N ASN A 16 -4.39 -7.81 -13.27
CA ASN A 16 -5.29 -6.78 -12.79
C ASN A 16 -6.25 -7.38 -11.74
N PRO A 17 -6.26 -6.88 -10.49
CA PRO A 17 -7.22 -7.32 -9.47
C PRO A 17 -8.68 -6.89 -9.73
N GLY A 18 -8.95 -5.95 -10.65
CA GLY A 18 -10.28 -5.52 -11.05
C GLY A 18 -10.98 -4.57 -10.07
N ALA A 19 -11.12 -4.99 -8.81
CA ALA A 19 -11.77 -4.23 -7.73
C ALA A 19 -10.92 -4.21 -6.47
N VAL A 20 -10.42 -3.03 -6.11
CA VAL A 20 -9.51 -2.83 -4.99
C VAL A 20 -10.06 -1.82 -4.00
N THR A 21 -10.09 -2.18 -2.72
CA THR A 21 -10.33 -1.26 -1.63
C THR A 21 -9.03 -0.78 -1.06
N VAL A 22 -8.83 0.53 -0.95
CA VAL A 22 -7.71 1.16 -0.26
C VAL A 22 -8.23 1.79 1.03
N VAL A 23 -7.70 1.35 2.17
CA VAL A 23 -8.10 1.82 3.50
C VAL A 23 -6.98 2.66 4.09
N GLY A 24 -7.28 3.92 4.45
CA GLY A 24 -6.30 4.94 4.77
C GLY A 24 -5.75 5.58 3.49
N VAL A 25 -6.14 6.81 3.21
CA VAL A 25 -5.72 7.64 2.08
C VAL A 25 -4.77 8.74 2.58
N GLY A 26 -3.83 8.33 3.42
CA GLY A 26 -2.72 9.16 3.90
C GLY A 26 -1.54 9.16 2.92
N GLY A 27 -0.32 9.19 3.47
CA GLY A 27 0.91 9.20 2.69
C GLY A 27 1.03 8.01 1.73
N ILE A 28 0.88 6.77 2.19
CA ILE A 28 0.98 5.60 1.30
C ILE A 28 -0.28 5.46 0.44
N GLY A 29 -1.46 5.43 1.07
CA GLY A 29 -2.68 5.04 0.38
C GLY A 29 -3.12 5.96 -0.74
N SER A 30 -2.82 7.27 -0.65
CA SER A 30 -3.07 8.21 -1.75
C SER A 30 -2.36 7.77 -3.02
N TRP A 31 -1.08 7.41 -2.91
CA TRP A 31 -0.27 7.01 -4.06
C TRP A 31 -0.53 5.57 -4.49
N VAL A 32 -0.90 4.68 -3.56
CA VAL A 32 -1.41 3.35 -3.91
C VAL A 32 -2.64 3.48 -4.82
N ALA A 33 -3.61 4.31 -4.45
CA ALA A 33 -4.83 4.50 -5.23
C ALA A 33 -4.53 5.07 -6.64
N ILE A 34 -3.65 6.08 -6.71
CA ILE A 34 -3.19 6.68 -7.98
C ILE A 34 -2.47 5.65 -8.85
N ASP A 35 -1.50 4.94 -8.28
CA ASP A 35 -0.67 3.96 -9.01
C ASP A 35 -1.51 2.76 -9.49
N LEU A 36 -2.50 2.31 -8.71
CA LEU A 36 -3.44 1.27 -9.14
C LEU A 36 -4.28 1.73 -10.33
N ALA A 37 -4.85 2.95 -10.28
CA ALA A 37 -5.58 3.52 -11.41
C ALA A 37 -4.67 3.63 -12.64
N MET A 38 -3.44 4.12 -12.45
CA MET A 38 -2.46 4.25 -13.52
C MET A 38 -2.06 2.89 -14.12
N SER A 39 -2.13 1.82 -13.34
CA SER A 39 -1.85 0.43 -13.73
C SER A 39 -3.04 -0.30 -14.34
N GLY A 40 -4.21 0.35 -14.43
CA GLY A 40 -5.41 -0.19 -15.10
C GLY A 40 -6.43 -0.87 -14.21
N VAL A 41 -6.33 -0.71 -12.89
CA VAL A 41 -7.40 -1.15 -11.98
C VAL A 41 -8.64 -0.29 -12.20
N GLU A 42 -9.76 -0.94 -12.53
CA GLU A 42 -10.97 -0.27 -12.99
C GLU A 42 -11.81 0.25 -11.82
N ASN A 43 -11.89 -0.50 -10.71
CA ASN A 43 -12.75 -0.15 -9.58
C ASN A 43 -11.93 0.08 -8.31
N LEU A 44 -11.96 1.31 -7.82
CA LEU A 44 -11.26 1.75 -6.62
C LEU A 44 -12.25 2.24 -5.58
N TYR A 45 -12.16 1.68 -4.38
CA TYR A 45 -12.96 2.09 -3.22
C TYR A 45 -12.04 2.67 -2.16
N LEU A 46 -12.19 3.95 -1.86
CA LEU A 46 -11.28 4.70 -1.00
C LEU A 46 -11.97 5.01 0.34
N PHE A 47 -11.33 4.63 1.45
CA PHE A 47 -11.83 4.88 2.80
C PHE A 47 -10.81 5.65 3.62
N ASP A 48 -11.16 6.86 4.05
CA ASP A 48 -10.38 7.66 5.00
C ASP A 48 -11.31 8.69 5.65
N PRO A 49 -11.37 8.80 6.99
CA PRO A 49 -12.25 9.75 7.66
C PRO A 49 -11.73 11.20 7.60
N ASP A 50 -10.45 11.41 7.31
CA ASP A 50 -9.80 12.70 7.48
C ASP A 50 -10.03 13.66 6.31
N VAL A 51 -9.68 14.92 6.57
CA VAL A 51 -9.60 15.99 5.58
C VAL A 51 -8.14 16.36 5.29
N MET A 52 -7.93 17.07 4.18
CA MET A 52 -6.62 17.61 3.83
C MET A 52 -6.21 18.74 4.78
N GLU A 53 -5.00 18.63 5.33
CA GLU A 53 -4.36 19.64 6.17
C GLU A 53 -3.07 20.17 5.51
N GLU A 54 -2.61 21.37 5.88
CA GLU A 54 -1.34 21.92 5.34
C GLU A 54 -0.15 21.00 5.62
N SER A 55 -0.16 20.29 6.76
CA SER A 55 0.85 19.30 7.13
C SER A 55 0.96 18.14 6.12
N ASN A 56 -0.06 17.91 5.29
CA ASN A 56 -0.13 16.80 4.33
C ASN A 56 0.59 17.13 3.01
N ARG A 57 0.86 18.41 2.73
CA ARG A 57 1.51 18.88 1.49
C ARG A 57 2.86 18.21 1.20
N ASN A 58 3.55 17.74 2.22
CA ASN A 58 4.86 17.10 2.08
C ASN A 58 4.82 15.64 1.56
N ARG A 59 3.62 15.04 1.41
CA ARG A 59 3.48 13.60 1.08
C ARG A 59 2.18 13.18 0.37
N LEU A 60 1.16 14.03 0.28
CA LEU A 60 -0.10 13.75 -0.44
C LEU A 60 -0.19 14.52 -1.76
N PRO A 61 -1.01 14.07 -2.73
CA PRO A 61 -1.37 14.85 -3.92
C PRO A 61 -2.21 16.07 -3.51
N PHE A 62 -1.52 17.15 -3.17
CA PHE A 62 -2.09 18.31 -2.48
C PHE A 62 -2.15 19.55 -3.39
N CYS A 63 -3.31 20.23 -3.38
CA CYS A 63 -3.49 21.59 -3.89
C CYS A 63 -3.88 22.51 -2.73
N GLN A 64 -3.48 23.79 -2.76
CA GLN A 64 -3.85 24.73 -1.67
C GLN A 64 -5.37 24.84 -1.49
N SER A 65 -6.12 24.77 -2.59
CA SER A 65 -7.59 24.77 -2.60
C SER A 65 -8.21 23.50 -2.01
N SER A 66 -7.41 22.48 -1.70
CA SER A 66 -7.89 21.20 -1.17
C SER A 66 -8.02 21.18 0.35
N ILE A 67 -7.51 22.19 1.07
CA ILE A 67 -7.58 22.23 2.55
C ILE A 67 -9.03 22.10 3.03
N ASN A 68 -9.22 21.34 4.11
CA ASN A 68 -10.51 21.00 4.73
C ASN A 68 -11.45 20.16 3.85
N ARG A 69 -11.03 19.77 2.65
CA ARG A 69 -11.78 18.80 1.84
C ARG A 69 -11.43 17.38 2.24
N PRO A 70 -12.36 16.42 2.15
CA PRO A 70 -12.08 15.01 2.43
C PRO A 70 -10.91 14.49 1.60
N LYS A 71 -9.95 13.78 2.22
CA LYS A 71 -8.79 13.24 1.51
C LYS A 71 -9.21 12.32 0.36
N VAL A 72 -10.20 11.47 0.62
CA VAL A 72 -10.76 10.53 -0.36
C VAL A 72 -11.29 11.22 -1.62
N GLU A 73 -11.93 12.38 -1.48
CA GLU A 73 -12.48 13.12 -2.61
C GLU A 73 -11.38 13.75 -3.46
N VAL A 74 -10.39 14.38 -2.80
CA VAL A 74 -9.27 15.03 -3.49
C VAL A 74 -8.45 14.01 -4.29
N VAL A 75 -8.21 12.83 -3.70
CA VAL A 75 -7.51 11.74 -4.41
C VAL A 75 -8.37 11.17 -5.53
N ALA A 76 -9.68 11.01 -5.34
CA ALA A 76 -10.58 10.55 -6.40
C ALA A 76 -10.61 11.51 -7.59
N GLU A 77 -10.66 12.82 -7.34
CA GLU A 77 -10.56 13.85 -8.38
C GLU A 77 -9.24 13.80 -9.14
N TYR A 78 -8.14 13.63 -8.40
CA TYR A 78 -6.82 13.48 -9.01
C TYR A 78 -6.79 12.25 -9.94
N ILE A 79 -7.29 11.11 -9.46
CA ILE A 79 -7.40 9.88 -10.26
C ILE A 79 -8.28 10.11 -11.49
N LYS A 80 -9.44 10.75 -11.35
CA LYS A 80 -10.35 11.02 -12.47
C LYS A 80 -9.75 11.96 -13.52
N ALA A 81 -8.86 12.88 -13.12
CA ALA A 81 -8.14 13.73 -14.06
C ALA A 81 -7.13 12.95 -14.92
N ILE A 82 -6.52 11.89 -14.38
CA ILE A 82 -5.52 11.06 -15.08
C ILE A 82 -6.11 9.82 -15.77
N ARG A 83 -7.22 9.28 -15.24
CA ARG A 83 -7.90 8.05 -15.67
C ARG A 83 -9.42 8.27 -15.61
N PRO A 84 -10.01 9.02 -16.57
CA PRO A 84 -11.44 9.33 -16.57
C PRO A 84 -12.35 8.09 -16.50
N GLU A 85 -11.90 6.98 -17.09
CA GLU A 85 -12.55 5.68 -17.15
C GLU A 85 -12.57 4.91 -15.83
N ALA A 86 -11.65 5.20 -14.89
CA ALA A 86 -11.57 4.49 -13.62
C ALA A 86 -12.78 4.82 -12.74
N ILE A 87 -13.49 3.82 -12.22
CA ILE A 87 -14.57 3.99 -11.25
C ILE A 87 -13.95 4.17 -9.88
N VAL A 88 -14.14 5.35 -9.27
CA VAL A 88 -13.61 5.67 -7.95
C VAL A 88 -14.75 6.03 -7.02
N VAL A 89 -14.91 5.26 -5.94
CA VAL A 89 -15.87 5.52 -4.87
C VAL A 89 -15.12 6.06 -3.67
N ALA A 90 -15.36 7.33 -3.33
CA ALA A 90 -14.77 8.00 -2.18
C ALA A 90 -15.72 7.93 -0.99
N VAL A 91 -15.28 7.35 0.12
CA VAL A 91 -16.06 7.21 1.35
C VAL A 91 -15.30 7.83 2.52
N GLN A 92 -15.79 8.98 3.01
CA GLN A 92 -15.18 9.68 4.14
C GLN A 92 -15.56 9.03 5.48
N GLN A 93 -15.19 7.78 5.70
CA GLN A 93 -15.47 7.02 6.91
C GLN A 93 -14.37 6.00 7.20
N LYS A 94 -14.27 5.57 8.47
CA LYS A 94 -13.50 4.39 8.85
C LYS A 94 -14.18 3.14 8.26
N LEU A 95 -13.39 2.17 7.78
CA LEU A 95 -13.92 0.91 7.27
C LEU A 95 -14.06 -0.10 8.42
N GLU A 96 -15.25 -0.17 9.01
CA GLU A 96 -15.53 -1.02 10.17
C GLU A 96 -16.99 -1.53 10.20
N GLY A 97 -17.27 -2.45 11.13
CA GLY A 97 -18.62 -2.97 11.37
C GLY A 97 -19.31 -3.52 10.11
N VAL A 98 -20.56 -3.10 9.90
CA VAL A 98 -21.39 -3.52 8.75
C VAL A 98 -20.80 -3.00 7.42
N LEU A 99 -20.21 -1.82 7.41
CA LEU A 99 -19.63 -1.22 6.20
C LEU A 99 -18.46 -2.07 5.67
N LEU A 100 -17.62 -2.59 6.57
CA LEU A 100 -16.56 -3.53 6.22
C LEU A 100 -17.11 -4.79 5.54
N GLN A 101 -18.18 -5.39 6.08
CA GLN A 101 -18.78 -6.60 5.50
C GLN A 101 -19.37 -6.34 4.11
N ILE A 102 -20.08 -5.22 3.94
CA ILE A 102 -20.62 -4.81 2.64
C ILE A 102 -19.49 -4.59 1.65
N GLN A 103 -18.44 -3.87 2.05
CA GLN A 103 -17.32 -3.58 1.15
C GLN A 103 -16.59 -4.84 0.71
N LEU A 104 -16.36 -5.80 1.62
CA LEU A 104 -15.72 -7.07 1.26
C LEU A 104 -16.51 -7.85 0.20
N SER A 105 -17.83 -7.69 0.11
CA SER A 105 -18.64 -8.38 -0.91
C SER A 105 -18.28 -7.96 -2.34
N VAL A 106 -17.80 -6.73 -2.54
CA VAL A 106 -17.46 -6.17 -3.87
C VAL A 106 -15.97 -6.09 -4.15
N SER A 107 -15.12 -6.25 -3.14
CA SER A 107 -13.66 -6.17 -3.28
C SER A 107 -13.02 -7.50 -3.66
N ASN A 108 -12.08 -7.48 -4.61
CA ASN A 108 -11.21 -8.62 -4.90
C ASN A 108 -9.91 -8.57 -4.10
N LEU A 109 -9.48 -7.37 -3.71
CA LEU A 109 -8.30 -7.10 -2.93
C LEU A 109 -8.56 -5.93 -1.97
N VAL A 110 -8.09 -6.04 -0.73
CA VAL A 110 -8.01 -4.93 0.21
C VAL A 110 -6.54 -4.58 0.44
N ILE A 111 -6.20 -3.30 0.28
CA ILE A 111 -4.91 -2.73 0.64
C ILE A 111 -5.11 -1.80 1.84
N GLU A 112 -4.54 -2.20 2.96
CA GLU A 112 -4.62 -1.53 4.24
C GLU A 112 -3.37 -0.64 4.41
N CYS A 113 -3.60 0.65 4.66
CA CYS A 113 -2.58 1.70 4.74
C CYS A 113 -2.83 2.64 5.94
N THR A 114 -3.67 2.25 6.91
CA THR A 114 -3.89 3.06 8.11
C THR A 114 -2.72 2.95 9.07
N ASP A 115 -2.61 3.94 9.95
CA ASP A 115 -1.67 3.97 11.07
C ASP A 115 -2.24 3.31 12.33
N SER A 116 -3.48 2.79 12.29
CA SER A 116 -4.15 2.17 13.43
C SER A 116 -3.90 0.65 13.48
N PRO A 117 -3.19 0.15 14.52
CA PRO A 117 -2.99 -1.29 14.69
C PRO A 117 -4.32 -2.04 14.84
N LYS A 118 -5.30 -1.43 15.52
CA LYS A 118 -6.65 -1.99 15.69
C LYS A 118 -7.35 -2.17 14.34
N ALA A 119 -7.36 -1.13 13.49
CA ALA A 119 -7.96 -1.22 12.16
C ALA A 119 -7.25 -2.27 11.31
N GLN A 120 -5.92 -2.28 11.29
CA GLN A 120 -5.09 -3.30 10.62
C GLN A 120 -5.53 -4.72 10.96
N PHE A 121 -5.64 -5.03 12.25
CA PHE A 121 -6.02 -6.36 12.71
C PHE A 121 -7.47 -6.71 12.37
N THR A 122 -8.41 -5.78 12.59
CA THR A 122 -9.84 -5.99 12.30
C THR A 122 -10.08 -6.26 10.82
N ILE A 123 -9.49 -5.46 9.94
CA ILE A 123 -9.64 -5.61 8.48
C ILE A 123 -8.98 -6.90 7.99
N TYR A 124 -7.78 -7.20 8.48
CA TYR A 124 -7.09 -8.45 8.13
C TYR A 124 -7.91 -9.69 8.52
N LYS A 125 -8.44 -9.72 9.74
CA LYS A 125 -9.28 -10.82 10.22
C LYS A 125 -10.52 -10.99 9.34
N ALA A 126 -11.23 -9.90 9.05
CA ALA A 126 -12.41 -9.93 8.19
C ALA A 126 -12.09 -10.40 6.75
N CYS A 127 -10.98 -9.95 6.18
CA CYS A 127 -10.53 -10.42 4.86
C CYS A 127 -10.26 -11.92 4.87
N LYS A 128 -9.57 -12.42 5.91
CA LYS A 128 -9.26 -13.84 6.05
C LYS A 128 -10.53 -14.69 6.18
N GLU A 129 -11.49 -14.25 6.99
CA GLU A 129 -12.79 -14.93 7.16
C GLU A 129 -13.63 -14.94 5.88
N ALA A 130 -13.58 -13.85 5.09
CA ALA A 130 -14.28 -13.73 3.81
C ALA A 130 -13.51 -14.32 2.60
N GLY A 131 -12.33 -14.92 2.81
CA GLY A 131 -11.49 -15.45 1.73
C GLY A 131 -10.98 -14.40 0.75
N LYS A 132 -10.83 -13.14 1.20
CA LYS A 132 -10.39 -12.01 0.38
C LYS A 132 -8.88 -11.81 0.45
N ARG A 133 -8.29 -11.41 -0.68
CA ARG A 133 -6.88 -11.02 -0.76
C ARG A 133 -6.66 -9.76 0.08
N PHE A 134 -5.54 -9.73 0.80
CA PHE A 134 -5.18 -8.64 1.70
C PHE A 134 -3.71 -8.26 1.50
N ILE A 135 -3.42 -6.95 1.55
CA ILE A 135 -2.08 -6.39 1.63
C ILE A 135 -2.10 -5.32 2.70
N ARG A 136 -1.11 -5.32 3.60
CA ARG A 136 -0.81 -4.21 4.51
C ARG A 136 0.42 -3.49 4.00
N ALA A 137 0.39 -2.16 3.97
CA ALA A 137 1.54 -1.33 3.63
C ALA A 137 1.71 -0.23 4.68
N GLY A 138 2.89 -0.15 5.30
CA GLY A 138 3.15 0.81 6.37
C GLY A 138 4.63 1.05 6.59
N TYR A 139 4.97 2.20 7.19
CA TYR A 139 6.35 2.59 7.53
C TYR A 139 6.40 3.50 8.76
N ASP A 140 7.60 3.63 9.36
CA ASP A 140 7.88 4.39 10.59
C ASP A 140 8.99 5.44 10.43
N GLY A 141 9.07 6.05 9.25
CA GLY A 141 10.12 6.98 8.86
C GLY A 141 11.05 6.40 7.81
N THR A 142 11.90 5.45 8.20
CA THR A 142 12.83 4.80 7.26
C THR A 142 12.56 3.31 7.07
N HIS A 143 11.95 2.62 8.04
CA HIS A 143 11.62 1.22 7.91
C HIS A 143 10.18 1.07 7.46
N GLY A 144 9.93 0.16 6.53
CA GLY A 144 8.57 -0.16 6.14
C GLY A 144 8.42 -1.54 5.58
N THR A 145 7.17 -1.97 5.55
CA THR A 145 6.78 -3.33 5.20
C THR A 145 5.58 -3.32 4.29
N VAL A 146 5.57 -4.26 3.35
CA VAL A 146 4.43 -4.58 2.51
C VAL A 146 4.17 -6.07 2.63
N SER A 147 3.08 -6.44 3.27
CA SER A 147 2.85 -7.82 3.73
C SER A 147 1.45 -8.35 3.42
N GLY A 148 1.32 -9.66 3.21
CA GLY A 148 0.03 -10.35 3.07
C GLY A 148 -0.63 -10.69 4.41
N SER A 149 -0.01 -10.28 5.52
CA SER A 149 -0.46 -10.55 6.88
C SER A 149 -0.14 -9.38 7.81
N VAL A 150 -0.74 -9.40 8.99
CA VAL A 150 -0.47 -8.46 10.08
C VAL A 150 0.35 -9.20 11.15
N SER A 151 1.39 -8.56 11.69
CA SER A 151 2.25 -9.19 12.68
C SER A 151 1.47 -9.48 13.98
N GLY A 152 1.70 -10.65 14.58
CA GLY A 152 1.01 -11.09 15.81
C GLY A 152 1.35 -10.28 17.07
N TRP A 153 2.19 -9.24 16.96
CA TRP A 153 2.56 -8.33 18.04
C TRP A 153 1.61 -7.15 18.19
N ILE A 154 0.65 -6.98 17.27
CA ILE A 154 -0.44 -6.03 17.47
C ILE A 154 -1.31 -6.55 18.61
N LYS A 155 -1.00 -6.08 19.82
CA LYS A 155 -1.83 -6.31 21.00
C LYS A 155 -3.12 -5.53 20.79
N THR A 156 -4.24 -6.24 20.76
CA THR A 156 -5.60 -5.68 20.72
C THR A 156 -5.99 -4.96 22.02
N ASP A 157 -5.14 -5.03 23.05
CA ASP A 157 -5.50 -4.70 24.43
C ASP A 157 -4.93 -3.37 24.92
N SER A 158 -4.22 -2.62 24.08
CA SER A 158 -3.84 -1.24 24.41
C SER A 158 -4.89 -0.28 23.86
N GLU A 159 -5.75 0.24 24.75
CA GLU A 159 -6.70 1.34 24.48
C GLU A 159 -6.00 2.68 24.14
N GLU A 160 -4.67 2.72 24.19
CA GLU A 160 -3.89 3.89 23.82
C GLU A 160 -3.75 4.00 22.29
N GLU A 161 -4.70 4.68 21.65
CA GLU A 161 -4.45 5.40 20.39
C GLU A 161 -3.45 6.54 20.64
N ASN A 162 -2.23 6.21 21.05
CA ASN A 162 -1.17 7.20 21.11
C ASN A 162 -0.83 7.58 19.67
N TYR A 163 -1.24 8.80 19.29
CA TYR A 163 -0.95 9.41 18.01
C TYR A 163 0.56 9.59 17.88
N ALA A 164 1.26 8.55 17.42
CA ALA A 164 2.68 8.62 17.14
C ALA A 164 2.86 9.44 15.87
N VAL A 165 3.42 10.64 15.99
CA VAL A 165 3.82 11.44 14.82
C VAL A 165 4.99 10.71 14.15
N ASN A 166 4.67 9.86 13.18
CA ASN A 166 5.69 9.20 12.38
C ASN A 166 6.34 10.23 11.43
N PRO A 167 7.68 10.40 11.47
CA PRO A 167 8.38 11.23 10.51
C PRO A 167 8.04 10.78 9.09
N SER A 168 7.60 11.71 8.26
CA SER A 168 6.95 11.34 7.00
C SER A 168 7.16 12.40 5.92
N TRP A 169 7.52 11.95 4.72
CA TRP A 169 7.68 12.76 3.52
C TRP A 169 7.35 11.93 2.28
N VAL A 170 7.33 12.58 1.12
CA VAL A 170 6.87 12.00 -0.14
C VAL A 170 7.62 10.72 -0.54
N VAL A 171 8.93 10.65 -0.31
CA VAL A 171 9.76 9.54 -0.85
C VAL A 171 9.48 8.19 -0.17
N PRO A 172 9.54 8.04 1.17
CA PRO A 172 9.18 6.77 1.81
C PRO A 172 7.76 6.33 1.45
N SER A 173 6.82 7.28 1.48
CA SER A 173 5.42 7.03 1.09
C SER A 173 5.32 6.41 -0.30
N GLN A 174 6.08 6.93 -1.27
CA GLN A 174 6.01 6.49 -2.67
C GLN A 174 6.71 5.17 -2.90
N ILE A 175 7.83 4.95 -2.23
CA ILE A 175 8.54 3.67 -2.27
C ILE A 175 7.59 2.57 -1.81
N PHE A 176 6.92 2.74 -0.66
CA PHE A 176 6.01 1.72 -0.14
C PHE A 176 4.69 1.63 -0.92
N ALA A 177 4.20 2.72 -1.50
CA ALA A 177 3.06 2.68 -2.42
C ALA A 177 3.38 1.86 -3.69
N ALA A 178 4.50 2.15 -4.34
CA ALA A 178 4.94 1.42 -5.53
C ALA A 178 5.16 -0.07 -5.24
N LEU A 179 5.74 -0.41 -4.08
CA LEU A 179 5.92 -1.80 -3.65
C LEU A 179 4.57 -2.49 -3.37
N ALA A 180 3.61 -1.80 -2.77
CA ALA A 180 2.26 -2.31 -2.55
C ALA A 180 1.55 -2.61 -3.87
N VAL A 181 1.64 -1.71 -4.86
CA VAL A 181 1.08 -1.94 -6.20
C VAL A 181 1.82 -3.07 -6.93
N ALA A 182 3.14 -3.14 -6.84
CA ALA A 182 3.90 -4.25 -7.42
C ALA A 182 3.48 -5.61 -6.83
N LYS A 183 3.28 -5.68 -5.50
CA LYS A 183 2.72 -6.87 -4.83
C LYS A 183 1.31 -7.16 -5.31
N ALA A 184 0.43 -6.15 -5.37
CA ALA A 184 -0.96 -6.31 -5.80
C ALA A 184 -1.08 -6.86 -7.23
N MET A 185 -0.26 -6.32 -8.14
CA MET A 185 -0.34 -6.58 -9.58
C MET A 185 0.42 -7.82 -10.00
N LYS A 186 1.55 -8.18 -9.37
CA LYS A 186 2.43 -9.25 -9.88
C LYS A 186 3.04 -10.13 -8.81
N TYR A 187 3.48 -9.56 -7.70
CA TYR A 187 4.28 -10.25 -6.70
C TYR A 187 3.48 -10.60 -5.45
N PHE A 188 2.23 -11.03 -5.61
CA PHE A 188 1.27 -11.12 -4.50
C PHE A 188 1.74 -11.95 -3.31
N ASN A 189 2.49 -13.02 -3.55
CA ASN A 189 3.00 -13.91 -2.50
C ASN A 189 4.35 -13.46 -1.91
N GLN A 190 4.92 -12.34 -2.34
CA GLN A 190 6.20 -11.84 -1.83
C GLN A 190 5.99 -10.82 -0.71
N GLU A 191 6.74 -10.99 0.38
CA GLU A 191 6.74 -10.07 1.51
C GLU A 191 7.92 -9.10 1.38
N VAL A 192 7.70 -7.83 1.72
CA VAL A 192 8.74 -6.79 1.64
C VAL A 192 8.96 -6.20 3.01
N SER A 193 10.23 -6.11 3.42
CA SER A 193 10.69 -5.39 4.60
C SER A 193 12.00 -4.69 4.23
N ILE A 194 12.01 -3.37 4.30
CA ILE A 194 13.12 -2.54 3.83
C ILE A 194 13.36 -1.42 4.85
N ASP A 195 14.62 -1.21 5.22
CA ASP A 195 15.09 0.05 5.78
C ASP A 195 15.70 0.91 4.67
N ILE A 196 15.06 2.04 4.38
CA ILE A 196 15.49 3.00 3.35
C ILE A 196 16.81 3.66 3.77
N SER A 197 17.12 3.73 5.07
CA SER A 197 18.38 4.29 5.58
C SER A 197 19.60 3.49 5.12
N GLU A 198 19.40 2.23 4.77
CA GLU A 198 20.46 1.33 4.30
C GLU A 198 20.74 1.43 2.79
N ILE A 199 19.91 2.16 2.03
CA ILE A 199 20.08 2.29 0.58
C ILE A 199 21.42 2.95 0.28
N GLY A 200 22.26 2.24 -0.46
CA GLY A 200 23.59 2.71 -0.85
C GLY A 200 24.67 2.55 0.23
N ASN A 201 24.37 1.95 1.39
CA ASN A 201 25.38 1.70 2.43
C ASN A 201 26.44 0.68 1.96
N PRO A 202 27.71 1.09 1.74
CA PRO A 202 28.74 0.21 1.20
C PRO A 202 29.11 -0.94 2.14
N GLN A 203 28.92 -0.78 3.45
CA GLN A 203 29.27 -1.80 4.45
C GLN A 203 28.30 -2.99 4.39
N ILE A 204 27.00 -2.72 4.19
CA ILE A 204 25.96 -3.75 4.04
C ILE A 204 26.13 -4.50 2.71
N GLN A 205 26.49 -3.80 1.64
CA GLN A 205 26.79 -4.43 0.35
C GLN A 205 28.00 -5.37 0.42
N ARG A 206 29.01 -5.07 1.25
CA ARG A 206 30.15 -5.96 1.50
C ARG A 206 29.76 -7.21 2.31
N GLN A 207 28.94 -7.06 3.36
CA GLN A 207 28.47 -8.21 4.15
C GLN A 207 27.63 -9.19 3.33
N ARG A 208 26.71 -8.72 2.48
CA ARG A 208 25.91 -9.60 1.60
C ARG A 208 26.74 -10.33 0.53
N ARG A 209 27.83 -9.74 0.05
CA ARG A 209 28.79 -10.41 -0.86
C ARG A 209 29.61 -11.50 -0.15
N LEU A 210 29.89 -11.34 1.13
CA LEU A 210 30.64 -12.33 1.93
C LEU A 210 29.76 -13.55 2.26
N THR A 211 28.51 -13.34 2.67
CA THR A 211 27.58 -14.44 2.96
C THR A 211 27.21 -15.26 1.72
N ALA A 212 27.08 -14.62 0.55
CA ALA A 212 26.87 -15.31 -0.73
C ALA A 212 28.07 -16.18 -1.17
N ARG A 213 29.30 -15.86 -0.75
CA ARG A 213 30.50 -16.69 -1.02
C ARG A 213 30.61 -17.89 -0.08
N CYS A 214 30.11 -17.79 1.15
CA CYS A 214 30.09 -18.91 2.10
C CYS A 214 28.99 -19.94 1.80
N ALA A 215 28.00 -19.63 0.97
CA ALA A 215 26.89 -20.51 0.61
C ALA A 215 27.14 -21.37 -0.65
N GLN A 216 28.30 -21.28 -1.30
CA GLN A 216 28.64 -22.23 -2.36
C GLN A 216 29.03 -23.58 -1.73
N PRO A 217 28.36 -24.70 -2.08
CA PRO A 217 28.74 -26.00 -1.56
C PRO A 217 30.16 -26.29 -2.05
N VAL A 218 31.07 -26.58 -1.12
CA VAL A 218 32.38 -27.13 -1.42
C VAL A 218 32.14 -28.49 -2.07
N THR A 219 32.06 -28.54 -3.41
CA THR A 219 32.11 -29.80 -4.16
C THR A 219 33.55 -30.31 -4.09
N GLY A 220 33.89 -30.93 -2.96
CA GLY A 220 35.14 -31.63 -2.72
C GLY A 220 35.18 -32.92 -3.51
N ARG A 221 36.10 -32.96 -4.47
CA ARG A 221 36.45 -34.09 -5.34
C ARG A 221 36.67 -35.38 -4.54
N ARG A 222 36.00 -36.47 -4.94
CA ARG A 222 36.44 -37.83 -4.63
C ARG A 222 37.70 -38.13 -5.46
N ARG A 223 38.75 -38.59 -4.80
CA ARG A 223 39.76 -39.50 -5.34
C ARG A 223 39.84 -40.69 -4.39
#